data_AF-A0A2H3CC49-F1
#
_entry.id   AF-A0A2H3CC49-F1
#
_cell.length_a   1.000
_cell.length_b   1.000
_cell.length_c   1.000
_cell.angle_alpha   90.00
_cell.angle_beta   90.00
_cell.angle_gamma   90.00
#
_symmetry.space_group_name_H-M   'P 1'
#
loop_
_entity.id
_entity.type
_entity.pdbx_description
1 polymer ?
#
loop_
_entity_poly.entity_id
_entity_poly.type
_entity_poly.pdbx_seq_one_letter_code
_entity_poly.pdbx_strand_id
1 'polypeptide(L)'
;ILHQDISTNNIMWRRTVSSHPRGVLNDSDLSSFREDTGTSSVQCTGTLPYMAYEFFDDDENGHPRKHLYRHDLESIFYVILLLCC
;
A
#
# COMPACT_ATOMS: atom_id res chain seq x y z
N ILE A 1 7.63 -7.20 4.86
CA ILE A 1 7.60 -6.51 3.55
C ILE A 1 6.45 -5.52 3.63
N LEU A 2 6.69 -4.28 3.22
CA LEU A 2 5.69 -3.22 3.08
C LEU A 2 5.45 -3.05 1.58
N HIS A 3 4.19 -2.97 1.16
CA HIS A 3 3.85 -2.85 -0.25
C HIS A 3 3.92 -1.39 -0.72
N GLN A 4 3.46 -0.45 0.11
CA GLN A 4 3.49 1.00 -0.09
C GLN A 4 2.61 1.55 -1.23
N ASP A 5 2.26 0.76 -2.24
CA ASP A 5 1.33 1.19 -3.29
C ASP A 5 0.18 0.20 -3.50
N ILE A 6 -0.66 0.06 -2.49
CA ILE A 6 -1.89 -0.74 -2.61
C ILE A 6 -2.98 0.12 -3.25
N SER A 7 -3.44 -0.31 -4.41
CA SER A 7 -4.52 0.33 -5.17
C SER A 7 -5.35 -0.73 -5.89
N THR A 8 -6.55 -0.38 -6.36
CA THR A 8 -7.37 -1.29 -7.19
C THR A 8 -6.65 -1.67 -8.48
N ASN A 9 -5.79 -0.80 -9.01
CA ASN A 9 -5.05 -1.03 -10.25
C ASN A 9 -3.95 -2.09 -10.07
N ASN A 10 -3.41 -2.20 -8.86
CA ASN A 10 -2.37 -3.17 -8.51
C ASN A 10 -2.95 -4.50 -8.01
N ILE A 11 -4.28 -4.59 -7.83
CA ILE A 11 -4.97 -5.82 -7.47
C ILE A 11 -5.49 -6.51 -8.74
N MET A 12 -4.81 -7.58 -9.11
CA MET A 12 -5.16 -8.43 -10.25
C MET A 12 -5.82 -9.72 -9.79
N TRP A 13 -6.43 -10.44 -10.73
CA TRP A 13 -6.91 -11.79 -10.48
C TRP A 13 -6.52 -12.71 -11.64
N ARG A 14 -6.26 -13.98 -11.33
CA ARG A 14 -6.04 -15.02 -12.34
C ARG A 14 -6.91 -16.23 -12.06
N ARG A 15 -7.35 -16.88 -13.14
CA ARG A 15 -8.05 -18.17 -13.06
C ARG A 15 -7.01 -19.29 -12.94
N THR A 16 -7.17 -20.13 -11.93
CA THR A 16 -6.34 -21.33 -11.78
C THR A 16 -6.96 -22.53 -12.49
N VAL A 17 -6.16 -23.57 -12.74
CA VAL A 17 -6.60 -24.82 -13.37
C VAL A 17 -7.77 -25.47 -12.61
N SER A 18 -7.83 -25.26 -11.29
CA SER A 18 -8.92 -25.71 -10.43
C SER A 18 -10.18 -24.81 -10.49
N SER A 19 -10.27 -23.88 -11.44
CA SER A 19 -11.36 -22.90 -11.60
C SER A 19 -11.56 -21.93 -10.42
N HIS A 20 -10.68 -21.94 -9.42
CA HIS A 20 -10.75 -21.00 -8.31
C HIS A 20 -10.04 -19.68 -8.68
N PRO A 21 -10.69 -18.51 -8.58
CA PRO A 21 -10.02 -17.24 -8.77
C PRO A 21 -8.99 -17.04 -7.66
N ARG A 22 -7.79 -16.58 -8.03
CA ARG A 22 -6.77 -16.15 -7.07
C ARG A 22 -6.42 -14.69 -7.30
N GLY A 23 -6.48 -13.90 -6.23
CA GLY A 23 -5.96 -12.54 -6.21
C GLY A 23 -4.44 -12.55 -6.36
N VAL A 24 -3.91 -11.57 -7.08
CA VAL A 24 -2.49 -11.33 -7.27
C VAL A 24 -2.28 -9.84 -7.01
N LEU A 25 -1.38 -9.52 -6.10
CA LEU A 25 -0.95 -8.15 -5.86
C LEU A 25 0.30 -7.91 -6.73
N ASN A 26 0.22 -6.91 -7.61
CA ASN A 26 1.28 -6.53 -8.53
C ASN A 26 1.94 -5.23 -8.08
N ASP A 27 3.03 -4.84 -8.74
CA ASP A 27 3.76 -3.59 -8.52
C ASP A 27 4.44 -3.49 -7.14
N SER A 28 5.56 -4.21 -7.03
CA SER A 28 6.39 -4.24 -5.82
C SER A 28 7.67 -3.40 -5.97
N ASP A 29 7.73 -2.49 -6.93
CA ASP A 29 8.91 -1.64 -7.17
C ASP A 29 9.13 -0.66 -6.02
N LEU A 30 8.05 -0.29 -5.32
CA LEU A 30 8.06 0.53 -4.10
C LEU A 30 8.13 -0.30 -2.80
N SER A 31 8.17 -1.62 -2.91
CA SER A 31 8.16 -2.47 -1.72
C SER A 31 9.47 -2.37 -0.94
N SER A 32 9.38 -2.41 0.38
CA SER A 32 10.55 -2.36 1.25
C SER A 32 10.47 -3.35 2.40
N PHE A 33 11.61 -3.67 2.99
CA PHE A 33 11.63 -4.42 4.24
C PHE A 33 11.27 -3.50 5.42
N ARG A 34 10.63 -4.05 6.44
CA ARG A 34 10.20 -3.28 7.62
C ARG A 34 11.40 -2.68 8.38
N GLU A 35 12.52 -3.39 8.33
CA GLU A 35 13.80 -3.02 8.95
C GLU A 35 14.62 -2.07 8.07
N ASP A 36 14.18 -1.84 6.83
CA ASP A 36 14.89 -0.96 5.92
C ASP A 36 14.74 0.49 6.42
N THR A 37 15.87 1.18 6.55
CA THR A 37 15.97 2.60 6.90
C THR A 37 16.36 3.44 5.69
N GLY A 38 16.39 2.84 4.50
CA GLY A 38 16.62 3.53 3.24
C GLY A 38 15.59 4.62 2.94
N THR A 39 15.95 5.52 2.04
CA THR A 39 15.15 6.68 1.61
C THR A 39 13.74 6.31 1.12
N SER A 40 13.56 5.11 0.55
CA SER A 40 12.26 4.58 0.12
C SER A 40 11.27 4.37 1.27
N SER A 41 11.75 4.14 2.50
CA SER A 41 10.87 3.98 3.67
C SER A 41 10.28 5.31 4.17
N VAL A 42 10.81 6.44 3.69
CA VAL A 42 10.43 7.81 4.06
C VAL A 42 9.71 8.51 2.89
N GLN A 43 9.68 7.92 1.69
CA GLN A 43 8.93 8.51 0.60
C GLN A 43 7.43 8.29 0.83
N CYS A 44 6.69 9.39 0.87
CA CYS A 44 5.22 9.42 0.82
C CYS A 44 4.76 9.01 -0.58
N THR A 45 4.97 7.75 -0.91
CA THR A 45 4.61 7.16 -2.20
C THR A 45 3.35 6.36 -1.98
N GLY A 46 2.28 6.73 -2.68
CA GLY A 46 1.00 6.05 -2.60
C GLY A 46 0.01 6.69 -3.54
N THR A 47 -0.94 5.90 -4.02
CA THR A 47 -2.02 6.39 -4.86
C THR A 47 -3.01 7.20 -4.01
N LEU A 48 -3.20 8.49 -4.30
CA LEU A 48 -3.95 9.48 -3.48
C LEU A 48 -5.27 8.99 -2.82
N PRO A 49 -6.19 8.26 -3.48
CA PRO A 49 -7.41 7.75 -2.83
C PRO A 49 -7.18 6.60 -1.82
N TYR A 50 -6.01 5.97 -1.82
CA TYR A 50 -5.66 4.84 -0.95
C TYR A 50 -4.55 5.19 0.06
N MET A 51 -4.04 6.42 0.01
CA MET A 51 -2.97 6.88 0.87
C MET A 51 -3.45 6.96 2.32
N ALA A 52 -2.67 6.40 3.24
CA ALA A 52 -2.99 6.44 4.67
C ALA A 52 -3.05 7.88 5.20
N TYR A 53 -3.95 8.14 6.15
CA TYR A 53 -4.21 9.47 6.69
C TYR A 53 -2.96 10.15 7.26
N GLU A 54 -2.08 9.38 7.90
CA GLU A 54 -0.86 9.90 8.53
C GLU A 54 0.18 10.45 7.55
N PHE A 55 0.01 10.22 6.24
CA PHE A 55 0.85 10.85 5.23
C PHE A 55 0.44 12.29 4.90
N PHE A 56 -0.74 12.73 5.36
CA PHE A 56 -1.20 14.11 5.18
C PHE A 56 -0.73 15.04 6.31
N ASP A 57 -0.05 14.53 7.33
CA ASP A 57 0.46 15.29 8.47
C ASP A 57 1.95 14.97 8.68
N ASP A 58 2.79 16.00 8.62
CA ASP A 58 4.22 15.85 8.88
C ASP A 58 4.46 15.41 10.33
N ASP A 59 5.58 14.73 10.58
CA ASP A 59 5.96 14.42 11.95
C ASP A 59 6.34 15.70 12.74
N GLU A 60 6.53 15.59 14.05
CA GLU A 60 6.86 16.70 14.96
C GLU A 60 8.09 17.54 14.52
N ASN A 61 8.95 16.97 13.67
CA ASN A 61 10.15 17.60 13.12
C ASN A 61 10.00 18.07 11.65
N GLY A 62 8.80 18.03 11.07
CA GLY A 62 8.56 18.39 9.67
C GLY A 62 9.09 17.36 8.66
N HIS A 63 9.28 16.11 9.11
CA HIS A 63 9.77 15.02 8.26
C HIS A 63 8.60 14.15 7.77
N PRO A 64 8.71 13.58 6.56
CA PRO A 64 7.74 12.61 6.09
C PRO A 64 7.70 11.41 7.04
N ARG A 65 6.50 10.93 7.38
CA ARG A 65 6.36 9.77 8.26
C ARG A 65 6.86 8.51 7.58
N LYS A 66 7.51 7.64 8.36
CA LYS A 66 7.98 6.34 7.87
C LYS A 66 6.77 5.47 7.50
N HIS A 67 6.85 4.78 6.36
CA HIS A 67 5.84 3.81 6.00
C HIS A 67 5.85 2.62 6.99
N LEU A 68 4.69 2.32 7.58
CA LEU A 68 4.46 1.22 8.51
C LEU A 68 3.44 0.24 7.93
N TYR A 69 3.45 -0.99 8.45
CA TYR A 69 2.53 -2.06 8.00
C TYR A 69 1.05 -1.69 8.11
N ARG A 70 0.69 -0.84 9.08
CA ARG A 70 -0.69 -0.36 9.25
C ARG A 70 -1.19 0.51 8.10
N HIS A 71 -0.30 1.19 7.38
CA HIS A 71 -0.71 1.99 6.22
C HIS A 71 -1.10 1.11 5.05
N ASP A 72 -0.41 -0.02 4.82
CA ASP A 72 -0.84 -1.02 3.82
C ASP A 72 -2.25 -1.56 4.16
N LEU A 73 -2.53 -1.81 5.44
CA LEU A 73 -3.87 -2.25 5.88
C LEU A 73 -4.94 -1.19 5.66
N GLU A 74 -4.61 0.08 5.88
CA GLU A 74 -5.50 1.22 5.67
C GLU A 74 -5.83 1.38 4.17
N SER A 75 -4.82 1.24 3.29
CA SER A 75 -5.03 1.21 1.84
C SER A 75 -5.94 0.05 1.42
N ILE A 76 -5.78 -1.16 1.98
CA ILE A 76 -6.68 -2.30 1.74
C ILE A 76 -8.12 -1.97 2.17
N PHE A 77 -8.27 -1.32 3.33
CA PHE A 77 -9.59 -0.90 3.79
C PHE A 77 -10.25 0.11 2.84
N TYR A 78 -9.49 1.09 2.34
CA TYR A 78 -9.99 2.03 1.33
C TYR A 78 -10.36 1.35 0.01
N VAL A 79 -9.58 0.35 -0.44
CA VAL A 79 -9.94 -0.49 -1.60
C VAL A 79 -11.29 -1.17 -1.37
N ILE A 80 -11.49 -1.81 -0.22
CA ILE A 80 -12.74 -2.51 0.09
C ILE A 80 -13.91 -1.51 0.12
N LEU A 81 -13.75 -0.37 0.78
CA LEU A 81 -14.79 0.66 0.81
C LEU A 81 -15.18 1.13 -0.60
N LEU A 82 -14.21 1.45 -1.45
CA LEU A 82 -14.45 1.92 -2.81
C LEU A 82 -15.05 0.85 -3.73
N LEU A 83 -14.82 -0.44 -3.46
CA LEU A 83 -15.44 -1.54 -4.21
C LEU A 83 -16.84 -1.90 -3.70
N CYS A 84 -17.14 -1.62 -2.43
CA CYS A 84 -18.42 -1.94 -1.81
C CYS A 84 -19.48 -0.83 -1.94
N CYS A 85 -19.07 0.41 -2.19
CA CYS A 85 -19.95 1.55 -2.43
C CYS A 85 -20.20 1.77 -3.93
#